data_AF-A0A2R6NJW9-F1
#
_entry.id   AF-A0A2R6NJW9-F1
#
_cell.length_a   1.000
_cell.length_b   1.000
_cell.length_c   1.000
_cell.angle_alpha   90.00
_cell.angle_beta   90.00
_cell.angle_gamma   90.00
#
_symmetry.space_group_name_H-M   'P 1'
#
loop_
_entity.id
_entity.type
_entity.pdbx_description
1 polymer ?
#
loop_
_entity_poly.entity_id
_entity_poly.type
_entity_poly.pdbx_seq_one_letter_code
_entity_poly.pdbx_strand_id
1 'polypeptide(L)'
;MHNILLGVTKTQWYEAWIKGNTLRESTEKTPRELDAIHDYLKAISIIWKEWLPAAKKQHQAKLDKWKSKKGEKPEEPKRRMHPDDGNNFLNLAAAMKIILARTIAINDIPLAKLRLQNYLRGFHSTHPELIKPNFHYITHIFNQILDYGPVYGFWTYLFERLNKILKSCSVNNHDGGELEVTFYREFLRKLNMISGTEHTEGLSVEERLNIDAARMILKTDTDDRGTVAALAQEIAEAAKE
;
A
#
# COMPACT_ATOMS: atom_id res chain seq x y z
N MET A 1 -8.50 -10.41 -3.61
CA MET A 1 -7.69 -10.78 -2.42
C MET A 1 -6.89 -9.63 -1.82
N HIS A 2 -6.70 -8.51 -2.53
CA HIS A 2 -6.12 -7.27 -1.98
C HIS A 2 -6.71 -6.90 -0.59
N ASN A 3 -8.03 -7.06 -0.43
CA ASN A 3 -8.75 -6.72 0.80
C ASN A 3 -8.44 -7.60 2.02
N ILE A 4 -7.75 -8.75 1.88
CA ILE A 4 -7.50 -9.65 3.01
C ILE A 4 -6.39 -9.09 3.89
N LEU A 5 -5.17 -8.91 3.35
CA LEU A 5 -4.05 -8.33 4.10
C LEU A 5 -4.31 -6.87 4.47
N LEU A 6 -4.88 -6.09 3.54
CA LEU A 6 -5.29 -4.72 3.80
C LEU A 6 -6.33 -4.67 4.93
N GLY A 7 -7.30 -5.57 4.94
CA GLY A 7 -8.35 -5.59 5.93
C GLY A 7 -7.87 -5.95 7.34
N VAL A 8 -6.93 -6.89 7.46
CA VAL A 8 -6.27 -7.20 8.75
C VAL A 8 -5.47 -5.98 9.23
N THR A 9 -4.64 -5.42 8.36
CA THR A 9 -3.78 -4.26 8.70
C THR A 9 -4.61 -3.03 9.05
N LYS A 10 -5.66 -2.73 8.29
CA LYS A 10 -6.60 -1.64 8.55
C LYS A 10 -7.33 -1.83 9.88
N THR A 11 -7.67 -3.07 10.24
CA THR A 11 -8.37 -3.33 11.50
C THR A 11 -7.45 -3.09 12.70
N GLN A 12 -6.19 -3.53 12.63
CA GLN A 12 -5.18 -3.17 13.65
C GLN A 12 -4.98 -1.64 13.73
N TRP A 13 -4.67 -1.01 12.60
CA TRP A 13 -4.23 0.39 12.58
C TRP A 13 -5.37 1.38 12.79
N TYR A 14 -6.49 1.19 12.11
CA TYR A 14 -7.57 2.16 12.11
C TYR A 14 -8.59 1.88 13.21
N GLU A 15 -9.07 0.64 13.33
CA GLU A 15 -10.13 0.31 14.29
C GLU A 15 -9.56 0.20 15.72
N ALA A 16 -8.50 -0.59 15.93
CA ALA A 16 -7.95 -0.78 17.26
C ALA A 16 -7.13 0.43 17.73
N TRP A 17 -6.34 1.03 16.83
CA TRP A 17 -5.36 2.02 17.24
C TRP A 17 -5.77 3.48 17.04
N ILE A 18 -6.34 3.84 15.90
CA ILE A 18 -6.78 5.22 15.64
C ILE A 18 -8.10 5.52 16.34
N LYS A 19 -9.16 4.73 16.10
CA LYS A 19 -10.46 4.95 16.75
C LYS A 19 -10.39 4.73 18.27
N GLY A 20 -9.57 3.80 18.72
CA GLY A 20 -9.27 3.59 20.15
C GLY A 20 -8.49 4.72 20.81
N ASN A 21 -8.01 5.72 20.05
CA ASN A 21 -7.10 6.77 20.52
C ASN A 21 -5.86 6.21 21.23
N THR A 22 -5.38 5.07 20.72
CA THR A 22 -4.33 4.23 21.29
C THR A 22 -2.95 4.76 20.93
N LEU A 23 -2.78 5.24 19.69
CA LEU A 23 -1.52 5.85 19.22
C LEU A 23 -1.50 7.34 19.53
N ARG A 24 -0.42 7.80 20.19
CA ARG A 24 -0.17 9.22 20.48
C ARG A 24 1.26 9.62 20.15
N GLU A 25 1.41 10.86 19.66
CA GLU A 25 2.71 11.49 19.38
C GLU A 25 3.50 11.69 20.69
N SER A 26 4.83 11.52 20.64
CA SER A 26 5.73 11.58 21.81
C SER A 26 5.75 12.95 22.50
N THR A 27 6.24 12.99 23.74
CA THR A 27 6.56 14.24 24.47
C THR A 27 7.96 14.13 25.07
N GLU A 28 8.68 15.26 25.18
CA GLU A 28 10.11 15.36 25.62
C GLU A 28 10.50 14.59 26.90
N LYS A 29 9.54 14.20 27.75
CA LYS A 29 9.82 13.58 29.06
C LYS A 29 9.45 12.11 29.17
N THR A 30 8.74 11.53 28.21
CA THR A 30 8.26 10.13 28.30
C THR A 30 8.25 9.46 26.93
N PRO A 31 8.99 8.36 26.73
CA PRO A 31 8.88 7.55 25.52
C PRO A 31 7.48 6.93 25.45
N ARG A 32 6.85 7.00 24.27
CA ARG A 32 5.46 6.57 24.04
C ARG A 32 5.37 5.34 23.13
N GLU A 33 4.15 4.87 22.90
CA GLU A 33 3.84 3.69 22.08
C GLU A 33 4.42 3.79 20.65
N LEU A 34 4.46 5.01 20.09
CA LEU A 34 5.11 5.28 18.80
C LEU A 34 6.64 5.19 18.87
N ASP A 35 7.27 5.41 20.02
CA ASP A 35 8.73 5.34 20.16
C ASP A 35 9.21 3.90 20.13
N ALA A 36 8.45 2.95 20.70
CA ALA A 36 8.72 1.51 20.53
C ALA A 36 8.63 1.06 19.06
N ILE A 37 7.65 1.61 18.32
CA ILE A 37 7.52 1.36 16.88
C ILE A 37 8.67 2.05 16.12
N HIS A 38 9.04 3.28 16.46
CA HIS A 38 10.13 4.02 15.82
C HIS A 38 11.51 3.38 16.08
N ASP A 39 11.79 2.89 17.28
CA ASP A 39 13.04 2.21 17.60
C ASP A 39 13.14 0.87 16.86
N TYR A 40 12.01 0.19 16.69
CA TYR A 40 11.94 -0.99 15.82
C TYR A 40 12.13 -0.64 14.33
N LEU A 41 11.55 0.46 13.85
CA LEU A 41 11.70 0.91 12.47
C LEU A 41 13.11 1.44 12.16
N LYS A 42 13.84 1.97 13.15
CA LYS A 42 15.27 2.26 13.03
C LYS A 42 16.10 0.98 12.79
N ALA A 43 15.67 -0.16 13.31
CA ALA A 43 16.32 -1.46 13.09
C ALA A 43 15.98 -2.08 11.72
N ILE A 44 14.83 -1.77 11.11
CA ILE A 44 14.44 -2.22 9.77
C ILE A 44 14.73 -1.12 8.74
N SER A 45 16.00 -1.02 8.31
CA SER A 45 16.51 0.13 7.56
C SER A 45 16.06 0.26 6.09
N ILE A 46 15.17 -0.60 5.58
CA ILE A 46 15.03 -0.81 4.13
C ILE A 46 13.96 0.11 3.49
N ILE A 47 12.95 0.59 4.23
CA ILE A 47 11.81 1.37 3.65
C ILE A 47 11.82 2.85 4.08
N TRP A 48 12.59 3.23 5.11
CA TRP A 48 12.45 4.52 5.77
C TRP A 48 13.27 5.68 5.21
N LYS A 49 14.26 5.44 4.34
CA LYS A 49 15.14 6.53 3.84
C LYS A 49 14.41 7.58 3.01
N GLU A 50 13.43 7.18 2.22
CA GLU A 50 12.70 8.06 1.30
C GLU A 50 11.61 8.89 2.00
N TRP A 51 11.00 8.34 3.05
CA TRP A 51 9.89 9.00 3.78
C TRP A 51 10.38 9.83 4.98
N LEU A 52 11.62 9.63 5.43
CA LEU A 52 12.23 10.36 6.54
C LEU A 52 12.16 11.89 6.39
N PRO A 53 12.41 12.50 5.21
CA PRO A 53 12.36 13.95 5.05
C PRO A 53 10.95 14.51 5.26
N ALA A 54 9.94 13.83 4.70
CA ALA A 54 8.54 14.24 4.83
C ALA A 54 8.03 14.10 6.28
N ALA A 55 8.37 13.00 6.94
CA ALA A 55 8.02 12.76 8.35
C ALA A 55 8.66 13.80 9.27
N LYS A 56 9.95 14.12 9.07
CA LYS A 56 10.65 15.17 9.84
C LYS A 56 10.02 16.55 9.65
N LYS A 57 9.68 16.92 8.41
CA LYS A 57 9.01 18.19 8.09
C LYS A 57 7.65 18.32 8.79
N GLN A 58 6.87 17.24 8.77
CA GLN A 58 5.55 17.21 9.40
C GLN A 58 5.64 17.26 10.93
N HIS A 59 6.61 16.56 11.51
CA HIS A 59 6.88 16.60 12.95
C HIS A 59 7.30 18.00 13.41
N GLN A 60 8.21 18.65 12.67
CA GLN A 60 8.65 20.02 12.98
C GLN A 60 7.49 21.01 12.94
N ALA A 61 6.65 20.95 11.90
CA ALA A 61 5.46 21.81 11.78
C ALA A 61 4.47 21.63 12.94
N LYS A 62 4.32 20.39 13.45
CA LYS A 62 3.48 20.12 14.63
C LYS A 62 4.11 20.63 15.92
N LEU A 63 5.43 20.48 16.09
CA LEU A 63 6.17 21.01 17.23
C LEU A 63 6.06 22.54 17.31
N ASP A 64 6.22 23.23 16.18
CA ASP A 64 6.14 24.68 16.13
C ASP A 64 4.71 25.18 16.45
N LYS A 65 3.69 24.47 15.96
CA LYS A 65 2.28 24.71 16.28
C LYS A 65 1.93 24.43 17.75
N TRP A 66 2.62 23.48 18.38
CA TRP A 66 2.45 23.15 19.79
C TRP A 66 3.13 24.18 20.70
N LYS A 67 4.35 24.61 20.36
CA LYS A 67 5.07 25.68 21.07
C LYS A 67 4.30 27.02 21.08
N SER A 68 3.47 27.26 20.07
CA SER A 68 2.60 28.45 20.01
C SER A 68 1.40 28.39 20.97
N LYS A 69 1.05 27.22 21.52
CA LYS A 69 -0.03 27.06 22.50
C LYS A 69 0.55 27.06 23.92
N LYS A 70 0.53 28.21 24.60
CA LYS A 70 0.70 28.27 26.06
C LYS A 70 -0.55 27.71 26.74
N GLY A 71 -0.40 26.62 27.48
CA GLY A 71 -1.44 26.04 28.34
C GLY A 71 -0.80 25.11 29.38
N GLU A 72 -1.46 24.98 30.53
CA GLU A 72 -0.98 24.20 31.68
C GLU A 72 -0.57 22.76 31.32
N LYS A 73 0.40 22.26 32.11
CA LYS A 73 1.01 20.94 31.93
C LYS A 73 -0.09 19.86 32.01
N PRO A 74 -0.36 19.12 30.92
CA PRO A 74 -1.38 18.08 30.94
C PRO A 74 -0.99 16.96 31.90
N GLU A 75 -1.99 16.34 32.53
CA GLU A 75 -1.81 15.13 33.35
C GLU A 75 -1.04 14.05 32.57
N GLU A 76 -0.26 13.26 33.30
CA GLU A 76 0.52 12.17 32.70
C GLU A 76 -0.40 11.20 31.96
N PRO A 77 -0.19 11.00 30.64
CA PRO A 77 -1.07 10.18 29.86
C PRO A 77 -0.90 8.71 30.24
N LYS A 78 -1.99 8.08 30.68
CA LYS A 78 -2.06 6.63 30.87
C LYS A 78 -1.83 5.93 29.52
N ARG A 79 -0.92 4.94 29.48
CA ARG A 79 -0.70 4.06 28.31
C ARG A 79 -2.04 3.45 27.90
N ARG A 80 -2.48 3.72 26.67
CA ARG A 80 -3.77 3.24 26.14
C ARG A 80 -3.63 1.98 25.31
N MET A 81 -2.44 1.75 24.77
CA MET A 81 -2.11 0.52 24.05
C MET A 81 -2.02 -0.65 25.00
N HIS A 82 -2.67 -1.75 24.62
CA HIS A 82 -2.54 -3.00 25.34
C HIS A 82 -1.05 -3.37 25.44
N PRO A 83 -0.54 -3.85 26.60
CA PRO A 83 0.87 -4.18 26.76
C PRO A 83 1.43 -5.06 25.64
N ASP A 84 0.62 -6.03 25.19
CA ASP A 84 0.98 -7.01 24.17
C ASP A 84 0.83 -6.53 22.72
N ASP A 85 0.19 -5.39 22.46
CA ASP A 85 -0.08 -4.92 21.08
C ASP A 85 1.20 -4.70 20.28
N GLY A 86 2.26 -4.23 20.94
CA GLY A 86 3.57 -4.08 20.31
C GLY A 86 4.10 -5.42 19.81
N ASN A 87 4.22 -6.41 20.69
CA ASN A 87 4.70 -7.75 20.35
C ASN A 87 3.79 -8.43 19.31
N ASN A 88 2.48 -8.20 19.41
CA ASN A 88 1.52 -8.75 18.47
C ASN A 88 1.73 -8.14 17.06
N PHE A 89 1.91 -6.83 16.97
CA PHE A 89 2.22 -6.15 15.73
C PHE A 89 3.55 -6.62 15.11
N LEU A 90 4.56 -6.90 15.93
CA LEU A 90 5.83 -7.44 15.44
C LEU A 90 5.66 -8.82 14.79
N ASN A 91 4.82 -9.69 15.36
CA ASN A 91 4.48 -10.96 14.75
C ASN A 91 3.81 -10.77 13.37
N LEU A 92 2.88 -9.81 13.25
CA LEU A 92 2.28 -9.47 11.96
C LEU A 92 3.33 -8.96 10.96
N ALA A 93 4.17 -8.00 11.36
CA ALA A 93 5.19 -7.41 10.50
C ALA A 93 6.20 -8.45 10.00
N ALA A 94 6.64 -9.37 10.87
CA ALA A 94 7.53 -10.46 10.50
C ALA A 94 6.88 -11.43 9.50
N ALA A 95 5.61 -11.80 9.72
CA ALA A 95 4.87 -12.64 8.77
C ALA A 95 4.71 -11.94 7.40
N MET A 96 4.34 -10.66 7.40
CA MET A 96 4.16 -9.87 6.18
C MET A 96 5.46 -9.75 5.37
N LYS A 97 6.61 -9.61 6.03
CA LYS A 97 7.91 -9.54 5.34
C LYS A 97 8.20 -10.76 4.48
N ILE A 98 7.77 -11.95 4.93
CA ILE A 98 7.94 -13.20 4.17
C ILE A 98 6.82 -13.35 3.13
N ILE A 99 5.56 -13.16 3.52
CA ILE A 99 4.39 -13.32 2.64
C ILE A 99 4.46 -12.38 1.42
N LEU A 100 4.96 -11.16 1.62
CA LEU A 100 5.08 -10.13 0.59
C LEU A 100 6.46 -10.13 -0.11
N ALA A 101 7.31 -11.14 0.12
CA ALA A 101 8.57 -11.22 -0.60
C ALA A 101 8.34 -11.57 -2.07
N ARG A 102 9.15 -10.99 -2.98
CA ARG A 102 9.10 -11.31 -4.42
C ARG A 102 9.43 -12.78 -4.71
N THR A 103 10.26 -13.38 -3.87
CA THR A 103 10.62 -14.78 -3.89
C THR A 103 10.52 -15.29 -2.46
N ILE A 104 9.87 -16.45 -2.27
CA ILE A 104 9.64 -17.05 -0.95
C ILE A 104 10.32 -18.41 -0.96
N ALA A 105 11.29 -18.62 -0.06
CA ALA A 105 11.84 -19.95 0.14
C ALA A 105 10.81 -20.82 0.88
N ILE A 106 10.64 -22.07 0.43
CA ILE A 106 9.67 -23.01 1.05
C ILE A 106 9.97 -23.19 2.55
N ASN A 107 11.24 -23.16 2.92
CA ASN A 107 11.69 -23.28 4.32
C ASN A 107 11.28 -22.10 5.21
N ASP A 108 10.96 -20.93 4.63
CA ASP A 108 10.51 -19.75 5.38
C ASP A 108 9.00 -19.78 5.68
N ILE A 109 8.22 -20.61 4.95
CA ILE A 109 6.77 -20.70 5.08
C ILE A 109 6.34 -21.13 6.50
N PRO A 110 6.95 -22.15 7.13
CA PRO A 110 6.62 -22.51 8.52
C PRO A 110 6.81 -21.36 9.52
N LEU A 111 7.88 -20.58 9.35
CA LEU A 111 8.16 -19.42 10.20
C LEU A 111 7.09 -18.33 9.99
N ALA A 112 6.77 -17.99 8.74
CA ALA A 112 5.71 -17.03 8.44
C ALA A 112 4.35 -17.45 9.01
N LYS A 113 4.03 -18.75 8.91
CA LYS A 113 2.79 -19.33 9.46
C LYS A 113 2.74 -19.22 10.98
N LEU A 114 3.83 -19.56 11.67
CA LEU A 114 3.93 -19.42 13.12
C LEU A 114 3.74 -17.96 13.56
N ARG A 115 4.43 -17.03 12.89
CA ARG A 115 4.31 -15.59 13.19
C ARG A 115 2.89 -15.08 12.96
N LEU A 116 2.26 -15.45 11.85
CA LEU A 116 0.88 -15.07 11.58
C LEU A 116 -0.08 -15.66 12.62
N GLN A 117 0.07 -16.93 13.00
CA GLN A 117 -0.77 -17.56 14.02
C GLN A 117 -0.61 -16.90 15.39
N ASN A 118 0.62 -16.55 15.78
CA ASN A 118 0.86 -15.81 17.01
C ASN A 118 0.20 -14.44 16.98
N TYR A 119 0.26 -13.74 15.85
CA TYR A 119 -0.48 -12.50 15.66
C TYR A 119 -2.00 -12.67 15.81
N LEU A 120 -2.58 -13.66 15.13
CA LEU A 120 -4.02 -13.88 15.15
C LEU A 120 -4.52 -14.24 16.55
N ARG A 121 -3.78 -15.09 17.27
CA ARG A 121 -4.10 -15.46 18.65
C ARG A 121 -3.95 -14.27 19.59
N GLY A 122 -2.86 -13.53 19.49
CA GLY A 122 -2.64 -12.34 20.30
C GLY A 122 -3.73 -11.29 20.06
N PHE A 123 -4.09 -11.05 18.80
CA PHE A 123 -5.13 -10.09 18.45
C PHE A 123 -6.51 -10.52 18.97
N HIS A 124 -6.84 -11.82 18.88
CA HIS A 124 -8.09 -12.35 19.44
C HIS A 124 -8.15 -12.21 20.96
N SER A 125 -7.01 -12.34 21.66
CA SER A 125 -6.96 -12.16 23.11
C SER A 125 -7.09 -10.69 23.52
N THR A 126 -6.53 -9.75 22.75
CA THR A 126 -6.48 -8.33 23.14
C THR A 126 -7.63 -7.49 22.58
N HIS A 127 -8.16 -7.85 21.41
CA HIS A 127 -9.22 -7.12 20.68
C HIS A 127 -10.27 -8.09 20.08
N PRO A 128 -10.90 -8.96 20.88
CA PRO A 128 -11.84 -9.98 20.39
C PRO A 128 -13.01 -9.40 19.58
N GLU A 129 -13.48 -8.21 19.95
CA GLU A 129 -14.60 -7.50 19.32
C GLU A 129 -14.28 -6.96 17.91
N LEU A 130 -13.00 -6.87 17.56
CA LEU A 130 -12.55 -6.34 16.27
C LEU A 130 -12.24 -7.45 15.24
N ILE A 131 -12.46 -8.72 15.58
CA ILE A 131 -12.21 -9.85 14.69
C ILE A 131 -13.16 -9.79 13.48
N LYS A 132 -12.58 -9.86 12.28
CA LYS A 132 -13.31 -9.83 11.00
C LYS A 132 -13.04 -11.09 10.18
N PRO A 133 -13.88 -11.44 9.19
CA PRO A 133 -13.64 -12.58 8.31
C PRO A 133 -12.25 -12.60 7.66
N ASN A 134 -11.65 -11.43 7.41
CA ASN A 134 -10.29 -11.34 6.85
C ASN A 134 -9.21 -12.00 7.74
N PHE A 135 -9.41 -12.05 9.06
CA PHE A 135 -8.52 -12.75 9.99
C PHE A 135 -8.58 -14.28 9.83
N HIS A 136 -9.71 -14.81 9.35
CA HIS A 136 -9.81 -16.19 8.90
C HIS A 136 -9.21 -16.35 7.51
N TYR A 137 -9.60 -15.49 6.55
CA TYR A 137 -9.15 -15.67 5.16
C TYR A 137 -7.63 -15.61 4.99
N ILE A 138 -6.93 -14.80 5.79
CA ILE A 138 -5.48 -14.70 5.76
C ILE A 138 -4.78 -16.04 6.11
N THR A 139 -5.44 -16.97 6.81
CA THR A 139 -4.82 -18.27 7.12
C THR A 139 -4.64 -19.15 5.89
N HIS A 140 -5.43 -18.91 4.83
CA HIS A 140 -5.36 -19.66 3.58
C HIS A 140 -4.22 -19.18 2.66
N ILE A 141 -3.55 -18.07 2.99
CA ILE A 141 -2.52 -17.46 2.15
C ILE A 141 -1.35 -18.42 1.88
N PHE A 142 -1.03 -19.32 2.80
CA PHE A 142 0.09 -20.25 2.65
C PHE A 142 -0.20 -21.35 1.64
N ASN A 143 -1.44 -21.86 1.60
CA ASN A 143 -1.85 -22.82 0.57
C ASN A 143 -1.79 -22.13 -0.80
N GLN A 144 -2.30 -20.90 -0.88
CA GLN A 144 -2.25 -20.10 -2.12
C GLN A 144 -0.81 -19.82 -2.57
N ILE A 145 0.11 -19.53 -1.65
CA ILE A 145 1.53 -19.33 -1.99
C ILE A 145 2.17 -20.62 -2.53
N LEU A 146 1.82 -21.78 -1.95
CA LEU A 146 2.30 -23.07 -2.41
C LEU A 146 1.74 -23.44 -3.78
N ASP A 147 0.47 -23.13 -4.03
CA ASP A 147 -0.23 -23.49 -5.26
C ASP A 147 0.10 -22.55 -6.43
N TYR A 148 0.22 -21.25 -6.17
CA TYR A 148 0.30 -20.20 -7.20
C TYR A 148 1.61 -19.38 -7.17
N GLY A 149 2.52 -19.68 -6.24
CA GLY A 149 3.77 -18.94 -6.07
C GLY A 149 3.60 -17.64 -5.25
N PRO A 150 4.55 -16.69 -5.33
CA PRO A 150 4.49 -15.44 -4.57
C PRO A 150 3.21 -14.64 -4.81
N VAL A 151 2.73 -13.92 -3.78
CA VAL A 151 1.43 -13.21 -3.82
C VAL A 151 1.26 -12.28 -5.01
N TYR A 152 2.35 -11.70 -5.54
CA TYR A 152 2.32 -10.84 -6.71
C TYR A 152 1.85 -11.54 -7.99
N GLY A 153 1.98 -12.87 -8.08
CA GLY A 153 1.59 -13.65 -9.25
C GLY A 153 0.07 -13.84 -9.37
N PHE A 154 -0.67 -13.81 -8.25
CA PHE A 154 -2.11 -14.07 -8.24
C PHE A 154 -2.93 -12.95 -7.58
N TRP A 155 -2.28 -11.87 -7.13
CA TRP A 155 -2.97 -10.73 -6.57
C TRP A 155 -3.69 -9.87 -7.61
N THR A 156 -4.79 -9.27 -7.17
CA THR A 156 -5.69 -8.49 -8.04
C THR A 156 -5.21 -7.08 -8.35
N TYR A 157 -4.03 -6.67 -7.85
CA TYR A 157 -3.48 -5.34 -8.13
C TYR A 157 -3.28 -5.08 -9.61
N LEU A 158 -2.88 -6.09 -10.39
CA LEU A 158 -2.79 -5.96 -11.83
C LEU A 158 -4.17 -5.65 -12.44
N PHE A 159 -5.19 -6.42 -12.08
CA PHE A 159 -6.56 -6.20 -12.57
C PHE A 159 -7.15 -4.86 -12.11
N GLU A 160 -6.88 -4.42 -10.88
CA GLU A 160 -7.30 -3.10 -10.39
C GLU A 160 -6.63 -1.96 -11.16
N ARG A 161 -5.34 -2.11 -11.49
CA ARG A 161 -4.62 -1.15 -12.33
C ARG A 161 -5.14 -1.14 -13.76
N LEU A 162 -5.40 -2.32 -14.33
CA LEU A 162 -6.05 -2.45 -15.65
C LEU A 162 -7.44 -1.81 -15.64
N ASN A 163 -8.22 -1.99 -14.57
CA ASN A 163 -9.51 -1.31 -14.41
C ASN A 163 -9.37 0.21 -14.35
N LYS A 164 -8.31 0.74 -13.70
CA LYS A 164 -8.01 2.18 -13.72
C LYS A 164 -7.69 2.68 -15.14
N ILE A 165 -6.92 1.90 -15.90
CA ILE A 165 -6.59 2.21 -17.31
C ILE A 165 -7.87 2.22 -18.15
N LEU A 166 -8.71 1.20 -18.03
CA LEU A 166 -9.98 1.13 -18.76
C LEU A 166 -10.90 2.31 -18.42
N LYS A 167 -11.00 2.69 -17.14
CA LYS A 167 -11.78 3.86 -16.71
C LYS A 167 -11.24 5.20 -17.23
N SER A 168 -9.98 5.26 -17.66
CA SER A 168 -9.40 6.47 -18.25
C SER A 168 -9.73 6.63 -19.74
N CYS A 169 -10.21 5.59 -20.41
CA CYS A 169 -10.67 5.68 -21.78
C CYS A 169 -11.97 6.47 -21.84
N SER A 170 -12.03 7.45 -22.74
CA SER A 170 -13.27 8.16 -23.03
C SER A 170 -14.22 7.19 -23.73
N VAL A 171 -15.32 6.82 -23.06
CA VAL A 171 -16.34 5.93 -23.60
C VAL A 171 -17.66 6.68 -23.77
N ASN A 172 -18.40 6.36 -24.82
CA ASN A 172 -19.78 6.82 -25.01
C ASN A 172 -20.79 6.09 -24.10
N ASN A 173 -20.32 5.09 -23.33
CA ASN A 173 -21.06 4.33 -22.32
C ASN A 173 -22.28 3.58 -22.90
N HIS A 174 -22.22 3.22 -24.19
CA HIS A 174 -23.22 2.43 -24.87
C HIS A 174 -22.89 0.94 -24.79
N ASP A 175 -23.89 0.13 -24.47
CA ASP A 175 -23.80 -1.34 -24.38
C ASP A 175 -23.92 -2.00 -25.77
N GLY A 176 -23.76 -3.32 -25.84
CA GLY A 176 -23.96 -4.10 -27.07
C GLY A 176 -22.72 -4.23 -27.97
N GLY A 177 -21.52 -4.21 -27.38
CA GLY A 177 -20.26 -4.36 -28.12
C GLY A 177 -19.54 -3.04 -28.45
N GLU A 178 -20.23 -1.89 -28.34
CA GLU A 178 -19.65 -0.57 -28.64
C GLU A 178 -18.56 -0.16 -27.64
N LEU A 179 -18.74 -0.53 -26.37
CA LEU A 179 -17.78 -0.28 -25.30
C LEU A 179 -16.47 -1.03 -25.56
N GLU A 180 -16.57 -2.31 -25.93
CA GLU A 180 -15.45 -3.20 -26.24
C GLU A 180 -14.69 -2.71 -27.49
N VAL A 181 -15.41 -2.28 -28.52
CA VAL A 181 -14.82 -1.67 -29.73
C VAL A 181 -14.09 -0.38 -29.37
N THR A 182 -14.64 0.44 -28.47
CA THR A 182 -14.00 1.68 -28.00
C THR A 182 -12.72 1.38 -27.23
N PHE A 183 -12.74 0.43 -26.29
CA PHE A 183 -11.53 0.00 -25.58
C PHE A 183 -10.47 -0.57 -26.53
N TYR A 184 -10.87 -1.37 -27.53
CA TYR A 184 -9.95 -1.93 -28.50
C TYR A 184 -9.30 -0.84 -29.38
N ARG A 185 -10.06 0.16 -29.83
CA ARG A 185 -9.54 1.31 -30.58
C ARG A 185 -8.56 2.14 -29.76
N GLU A 186 -8.89 2.43 -28.51
CA GLU A 186 -7.99 3.15 -27.60
C GLU A 186 -6.70 2.37 -27.33
N PHE A 187 -6.80 1.04 -27.17
CA PHE A 187 -5.64 0.16 -27.03
C PHE A 187 -4.73 0.22 -28.27
N LEU A 188 -5.29 0.05 -29.48
CA LEU A 188 -4.54 0.14 -30.75
C LEU A 188 -3.90 1.52 -30.94
N ARG A 189 -4.61 2.60 -30.60
CA ARG A 189 -4.08 3.97 -30.67
C ARG A 189 -2.87 4.14 -29.77
N LYS A 190 -2.93 3.65 -28.53
CA LYS A 190 -1.80 3.70 -27.59
C LYS A 190 -0.63 2.83 -28.05
N LEU A 191 -0.88 1.64 -28.60
CA LEU A 191 0.18 0.79 -29.19
C LEU A 191 0.90 1.50 -30.33
N ASN A 192 0.15 2.10 -31.26
CA ASN A 192 0.73 2.81 -32.40
C ASN A 192 1.56 4.03 -31.97
N MET A 193 1.16 4.74 -30.91
CA MET A 193 1.96 5.84 -30.34
C MET A 193 3.27 5.37 -29.72
N ILE A 194 3.29 4.20 -29.08
CA ILE A 194 4.51 3.65 -28.45
C ILE A 194 5.45 3.07 -29.51
N SER A 195 4.91 2.32 -30.47
CA SER A 195 5.67 1.74 -31.59
C SER A 195 6.33 2.81 -32.48
N GLY A 196 5.80 4.04 -32.52
CA GLY A 196 6.42 5.16 -33.23
C GLY A 196 7.64 5.76 -32.52
N THR A 197 7.92 5.37 -31.27
CA THR A 197 8.95 6.01 -30.42
C THR A 197 10.20 5.17 -30.18
N GLU A 198 10.27 3.90 -30.63
CA GLU A 198 11.48 3.09 -30.47
C GLU A 198 11.76 2.14 -31.66
N HIS A 199 13.02 2.12 -32.09
CA HIS A 199 13.57 1.12 -33.02
C HIS A 199 13.54 -0.27 -32.37
N THR A 200 12.42 -0.99 -32.54
CA THR A 200 12.27 -2.40 -32.13
C THR A 200 12.53 -3.32 -33.33
N GLU A 201 13.72 -3.22 -33.90
CA GLU A 201 14.16 -4.17 -34.93
C GLU A 201 14.49 -5.52 -34.28
N GLY A 202 13.84 -6.60 -34.74
CA GLY A 202 14.19 -7.98 -34.39
C GLY A 202 13.32 -8.70 -33.34
N LEU A 203 12.35 -8.03 -32.69
CA LEU A 203 11.45 -8.68 -31.74
C LEU A 203 10.22 -9.32 -32.43
N SER A 204 9.67 -10.39 -31.88
CA SER A 204 8.36 -10.89 -32.35
C SER A 204 7.24 -9.89 -32.05
N VAL A 205 6.08 -10.04 -32.71
CA VAL A 205 4.90 -9.18 -32.48
C VAL A 205 4.40 -9.33 -31.03
N GLU A 206 4.44 -10.54 -30.48
CA GLU A 206 4.00 -10.84 -29.13
C GLU A 206 4.92 -10.20 -28.06
N GLU A 207 6.24 -10.26 -28.26
CA GLU A 207 7.21 -9.62 -27.37
C GLU A 207 7.05 -8.10 -27.36
N ARG A 208 6.80 -7.49 -28.53
CA ARG A 208 6.52 -6.05 -28.64
C ARG A 208 5.26 -5.67 -27.87
N LEU A 209 4.16 -6.42 -28.05
CA LEU A 209 2.91 -6.20 -27.33
C LEU A 209 3.08 -6.33 -25.81
N ASN A 210 3.85 -7.32 -25.35
CA ASN A 210 4.12 -7.54 -23.92
C ASN A 210 4.97 -6.40 -23.31
N ILE A 211 6.01 -5.95 -24.01
CA ILE A 211 6.85 -4.82 -23.58
C ILE A 211 6.02 -3.52 -23.53
N ASP A 212 5.19 -3.28 -24.54
CA ASP A 212 4.39 -2.07 -24.63
C ASP A 212 3.27 -2.04 -23.57
N ALA A 213 2.62 -3.18 -23.32
CA ALA A 213 1.67 -3.33 -22.22
C ALA A 213 2.35 -3.06 -20.87
N ALA A 214 3.56 -3.60 -20.65
CA ALA A 214 4.33 -3.35 -19.43
C ALA A 214 4.70 -1.86 -19.26
N ARG A 215 5.08 -1.17 -20.35
CA ARG A 215 5.37 0.27 -20.33
C ARG A 215 4.14 1.12 -20.01
N MET A 216 2.98 0.81 -20.59
CA MET A 216 1.73 1.51 -20.24
C MET A 216 1.36 1.34 -18.76
N ILE A 217 1.56 0.14 -18.23
CA ILE A 217 1.34 -0.21 -16.81
C ILE A 217 2.29 0.55 -15.88
N LEU A 218 3.53 0.83 -16.33
CA LEU A 218 4.54 1.58 -15.58
C LEU A 218 4.33 3.11 -15.68
N LYS A 219 3.95 3.62 -16.85
CA LYS A 219 3.71 5.06 -17.07
C LYS A 219 2.49 5.60 -16.32
N THR A 220 1.51 4.75 -16.02
CA THR A 220 0.32 5.11 -15.22
C THR A 220 0.53 5.02 -13.70
N ASP A 221 1.74 4.68 -13.26
CA ASP A 221 2.14 4.65 -11.84
C ASP A 221 2.49 6.07 -11.32
N THR A 222 2.75 7.03 -12.20
CA THR A 222 2.81 8.45 -11.81
C THR A 222 1.38 8.92 -11.56
N ASP A 223 1.13 9.35 -10.31
CA ASP A 223 -0.19 9.75 -9.81
C ASP A 223 -0.57 11.14 -10.34
N ASP A 224 -0.52 11.34 -11.66
CA ASP A 224 -0.93 12.58 -12.32
C ASP A 224 -2.45 12.57 -12.41
N ARG A 225 -3.05 12.92 -11.28
CA ARG A 225 -4.49 13.11 -11.14
C ARG A 225 -4.90 14.17 -12.14
N GLY A 226 -5.90 13.84 -12.96
CA GLY A 226 -6.72 14.80 -13.71
C GLY A 226 -7.53 15.70 -12.76
N THR A 227 -6.83 16.47 -11.92
CA THR A 227 -7.38 17.64 -11.28
C THR A 227 -7.29 18.79 -12.27
N VAL A 228 -8.26 19.70 -12.22
CA VAL A 228 -8.27 20.94 -13.02
C VAL A 228 -6.96 21.73 -12.85
N ALA A 229 -6.26 21.55 -11.72
CA ALA A 229 -4.94 22.12 -11.46
C ALA A 229 -3.84 21.55 -12.38
N ALA A 230 -3.85 20.24 -12.67
CA ALA A 230 -2.89 19.62 -13.58
C ALA A 230 -3.15 20.04 -15.03
N LEU A 231 -4.42 20.10 -15.45
CA LEU A 231 -4.80 20.62 -16.76
C LEU A 231 -4.43 22.11 -16.92
N ALA A 232 -4.60 22.91 -15.87
CA ALA A 232 -4.19 24.31 -15.87
C ALA A 232 -2.67 24.47 -15.96
N GLN A 233 -1.91 23.52 -15.41
CA GLN A 233 -0.45 23.52 -15.46
C GLN A 233 0.06 23.09 -16.84
N GLU A 234 -0.53 22.07 -17.46
CA GLU A 234 -0.23 21.68 -18.85
C GLU A 234 -0.57 22.79 -19.86
N ILE A 235 -1.71 23.48 -19.68
CA ILE A 235 -2.08 24.64 -20.51
C ILE A 235 -1.10 25.80 -20.31
N ALA A 236 -0.62 26.02 -19.08
CA ALA A 236 0.34 27.06 -18.78
C ALA A 236 1.76 26.76 -19.28
N GLU A 237 2.12 25.48 -19.42
CA GLU A 237 3.39 25.03 -19.98
C GLU A 237 3.36 25.05 -21.52
N ALA A 238 2.26 24.63 -22.14
CA ALA A 238 2.06 24.72 -23.60
C ALA A 238 1.96 26.17 -24.11
N ALA A 239 1.61 27.13 -23.24
CA ALA A 239 1.61 28.55 -23.58
C ALA A 239 2.98 29.24 -23.45
N LYS A 240 4.03 28.50 -23.05
CA LYS A 240 5.40 29.00 -22.93
C LYS A 240 6.34 28.52 -24.06
N GLU A 241 5.86 27.67 -24.95
CA GLU A 241 6.47 27.39 -26.27
C GLU A 241 5.83 28.28 -27.34
#